data_AF-A0A1F6V6R2-F1
#
_entry.id   AF-A0A1F6V6R2-F1
#
_cell.length_a   1.000
_cell.length_b   1.000
_cell.length_c   1.000
_cell.angle_alpha   90.00
_cell.angle_beta   90.00
_cell.angle_gamma   90.00
#
_symmetry.space_group_name_H-M   'P 1'
#
loop_
_entity.id
_entity.type
_entity.pdbx_description
1 polymer ?
#
loop_
_entity_poly.entity_id
_entity_poly.type
_entity_poly.pdbx_seq_one_letter_code
_entity_poly.pdbx_strand_id
1 'polypeptide(L)'
;MEPKKRGFFERLAGSVRMEEEPEEGKKKFTGMGNGEKGSRKNNWIEEESEDAELAVDVYQTEGDIIIQTMVAGVKPEDLELSIARDIVTISGKREESRNVDEENYFVKELYWGKFSRTISLPQEIEPEEVDATERHGLVTIKLQKVDKEKKNTIKVRSI
;
A
#
# COMPACT_ATOMS: atom_id res chain seq x y z
N MET A 1 -11.20 28.80 49.17
CA MET A 1 -11.31 27.68 48.20
C MET A 1 -11.05 28.25 46.82
N GLU A 2 -9.94 27.83 46.20
CA GLU A 2 -9.45 28.33 44.91
C GLU A 2 -10.32 27.88 43.73
N PRO A 3 -10.39 28.65 42.62
CA PRO A 3 -11.07 28.22 41.41
C PRO A 3 -10.19 27.24 40.60
N LYS A 4 -10.73 26.05 40.29
CA LYS A 4 -10.11 25.05 39.40
C LYS A 4 -9.91 25.64 37.99
N LYS A 5 -8.69 25.57 37.47
CA LYS A 5 -8.34 25.94 36.09
C LYS A 5 -8.94 24.93 35.11
N ARG A 6 -9.64 25.43 34.09
CA ARG A 6 -10.17 24.66 32.95
C ARG A 6 -9.05 24.17 32.03
N GLY A 7 -9.21 22.96 31.49
CA GLY A 7 -8.21 22.28 30.69
C GLY A 7 -8.00 22.94 29.33
N PHE A 8 -6.77 22.90 28.83
CA PHE A 8 -6.35 23.49 27.55
C PHE A 8 -7.17 23.01 26.34
N PHE A 9 -7.69 21.77 26.39
CA PHE A 9 -8.52 21.19 25.32
C PHE A 9 -9.97 21.69 25.29
N GLU A 10 -10.51 22.25 26.38
CA GLU A 10 -11.87 22.82 26.39
C GLU A 10 -11.98 24.14 25.61
N ARG A 11 -10.86 24.75 25.22
CA ARG A 11 -10.83 26.02 24.45
C ARG A 11 -10.79 25.81 22.93
N LEU A 12 -10.52 24.60 22.45
CA LEU A 12 -10.38 24.31 21.01
C LEU A 12 -11.65 23.71 20.39
N ALA A 13 -12.46 22.99 21.17
CA ALA A 13 -13.76 22.52 20.72
C ALA A 13 -14.79 23.65 20.89
N GLY A 14 -14.93 24.48 19.84
CA GLY A 14 -15.99 25.47 19.75
C GLY A 14 -17.34 24.85 20.12
N SER A 15 -18.00 25.52 21.07
CA SER A 15 -19.34 25.25 21.59
C SER A 15 -20.32 24.65 20.58
N VAL A 16 -20.70 23.39 20.78
CA VAL A 16 -22.03 22.91 20.41
C VAL A 16 -22.62 22.25 21.65
N ARG A 17 -23.68 22.88 22.17
CA ARG A 17 -24.49 22.38 23.29
C ARG A 17 -25.15 21.07 22.85
N MET A 18 -24.97 20.02 23.65
CA MET A 18 -25.78 18.80 23.57
C MET A 18 -26.92 18.99 24.59
N GLU A 19 -28.16 19.10 24.10
CA GLU A 19 -29.35 19.02 24.94
C GLU A 19 -29.77 17.54 25.05
N GLU A 20 -30.02 17.09 26.28
CA GLU A 20 -30.52 15.76 26.62
C GLU A 20 -32.07 15.74 26.70
N GLU A 21 -32.63 14.61 26.22
CA GLU A 21 -33.89 13.92 26.61
C GLU A 21 -35.24 14.44 26.05
N PRO A 22 -36.31 13.59 25.90
CA PRO A 22 -36.52 12.28 26.54
C PRO A 22 -37.01 11.11 25.66
N GLU A 23 -36.92 9.91 26.25
CA GLU A 23 -37.65 8.68 25.91
C GLU A 23 -39.18 8.86 25.89
N GLU A 24 -39.87 8.30 24.88
CA GLU A 24 -41.19 7.66 25.04
C GLU A 24 -41.62 6.88 23.78
N GLY A 25 -42.10 5.65 23.96
CA GLY A 25 -43.04 5.04 23.01
C GLY A 25 -42.75 3.60 22.54
N LYS A 26 -43.01 2.61 23.40
CA LYS A 26 -43.20 1.22 22.98
C LYS A 26 -44.37 1.12 21.98
N LYS A 27 -44.12 0.63 20.76
CA LYS A 27 -45.14 -0.08 19.96
C LYS A 27 -44.56 -1.33 19.32
N LYS A 28 -44.96 -2.48 19.87
CA LYS A 28 -44.88 -3.79 19.24
C LYS A 28 -45.73 -3.75 17.96
N PHE A 29 -45.15 -4.11 16.82
CA PHE A 29 -45.90 -4.54 15.66
C PHE A 29 -45.46 -5.96 15.29
N THR A 30 -46.38 -6.88 15.56
CA THR A 30 -46.39 -8.25 15.08
C THR A 30 -46.77 -8.26 13.60
N GLY A 31 -46.01 -8.98 12.78
CA GLY A 31 -46.37 -9.23 11.38
C GLY A 31 -45.46 -10.28 10.75
N MET A 32 -45.90 -11.55 10.82
CA MET A 32 -45.41 -12.60 9.92
C MET A 32 -45.94 -12.34 8.51
N GLY A 33 -45.03 -12.33 7.53
CA GLY A 33 -45.35 -12.35 6.11
C GLY A 33 -44.19 -12.96 5.33
N ASN A 34 -44.41 -14.15 4.78
CA ASN A 34 -43.49 -14.89 3.91
C ASN A 34 -43.16 -14.12 2.62
N GLY A 35 -41.91 -14.23 2.15
CA GLY A 35 -41.53 -13.77 0.81
C GLY A 35 -40.06 -13.93 0.49
N GLU A 36 -39.73 -15.04 -0.18
CA GLU A 36 -38.67 -15.18 -1.18
C GLU A 36 -37.19 -15.12 -0.73
N LYS A 37 -36.61 -16.32 -0.69
CA LYS A 37 -35.17 -16.58 -0.75
C LYS A 37 -34.60 -16.03 -2.05
N GLY A 38 -33.76 -15.00 -1.95
CA GLY A 38 -33.04 -14.49 -3.11
C GLY A 38 -31.96 -13.47 -2.75
N SER A 39 -30.89 -13.89 -2.08
CA SER A 39 -29.60 -13.22 -2.24
C SER A 39 -28.47 -14.11 -1.73
N ARG A 40 -27.74 -14.72 -2.66
CA ARG A 40 -26.31 -15.00 -2.47
C ARG A 40 -25.65 -13.65 -2.22
N LYS A 41 -25.46 -13.28 -0.97
CA LYS A 41 -24.32 -12.43 -0.62
C LYS A 41 -23.22 -13.36 -0.18
N ASN A 42 -22.41 -13.71 -1.16
CA ASN A 42 -21.06 -14.16 -0.89
C ASN A 42 -20.43 -13.06 -0.04
N ASN A 43 -20.26 -13.35 1.25
CA ASN A 43 -19.49 -12.49 2.13
C ASN A 43 -18.02 -12.77 1.82
N TRP A 44 -17.59 -12.35 0.63
CA TRP A 44 -16.18 -12.06 0.39
C TRP A 44 -15.95 -10.78 1.17
N ILE A 45 -15.59 -10.95 2.44
CA ILE A 45 -14.78 -9.96 3.11
C ILE A 45 -13.49 -10.01 2.30
N GLU A 46 -13.38 -9.14 1.30
CA GLU A 46 -12.07 -8.65 0.89
C GLU A 46 -11.50 -8.08 2.18
N GLU A 47 -10.68 -8.88 2.85
CA GLU A 47 -9.68 -8.33 3.74
C GLU A 47 -8.96 -7.31 2.88
N GLU A 48 -9.30 -6.03 3.07
CA GLU A 48 -8.42 -4.91 2.73
C GLU A 48 -7.12 -5.21 3.47
N SER A 49 -6.28 -6.05 2.88
CA SER A 49 -4.88 -6.11 3.24
C SER A 49 -4.34 -4.78 2.79
N GLU A 50 -4.40 -3.80 3.68
CA GLU A 50 -3.63 -2.56 3.59
C GLU A 50 -2.15 -2.97 3.65
N ASP A 51 -1.64 -3.46 2.51
CA ASP A 51 -0.22 -3.68 2.32
C ASP A 51 0.51 -2.38 2.67
N ALA A 52 1.57 -2.46 3.46
CA ALA A 52 2.30 -1.25 3.82
C ALA A 52 2.87 -0.56 2.57
N GLU A 53 2.82 0.77 2.58
CA GLU A 53 3.42 1.58 1.54
C GLU A 53 4.94 1.45 1.60
N LEU A 54 5.54 0.95 0.51
CA LEU A 54 6.99 0.86 0.40
C LEU A 54 7.56 2.20 -0.07
N ALA A 55 8.47 2.76 0.75
CA ALA A 55 9.20 3.98 0.39
C ALA A 55 10.18 3.71 -0.76
N VAL A 56 10.18 4.60 -1.75
CA VAL A 56 10.97 4.47 -2.97
C VAL A 56 11.56 5.81 -3.37
N ASP A 57 12.79 5.79 -3.87
CA ASP A 57 13.39 6.89 -4.62
C ASP A 57 13.34 6.56 -6.10
N VAL A 58 12.92 7.53 -6.91
CA VAL A 58 12.83 7.39 -8.38
C VAL A 58 13.54 8.57 -9.01
N TYR A 59 14.54 8.30 -9.84
CA TYR A 59 15.31 9.31 -10.56
C TYR A 59 15.73 8.79 -11.93
N GLN A 60 16.32 9.65 -12.76
CA GLN A 60 16.74 9.28 -14.11
C GLN A 60 18.20 9.64 -14.39
N THR A 61 18.82 8.85 -15.25
CA THR A 61 20.03 9.20 -15.99
C THR A 61 19.65 9.59 -17.43
N GLU A 62 20.64 9.79 -18.31
CA GLU A 62 20.38 10.03 -19.73
C GLU A 62 19.61 8.86 -20.38
N GLY A 63 20.07 7.62 -20.16
CA GLY A 63 19.50 6.42 -20.78
C GLY A 63 18.52 5.62 -19.92
N ASP A 64 18.47 5.86 -18.61
CA ASP A 64 17.77 4.96 -17.68
C ASP A 64 16.84 5.70 -16.73
N ILE A 65 15.82 4.99 -16.24
CA ILE A 65 15.10 5.30 -15.01
C ILE A 65 15.64 4.36 -13.93
N ILE A 66 15.94 4.91 -12.75
CA ILE A 66 16.44 4.17 -11.59
C ILE A 66 15.41 4.25 -10.46
N ILE A 67 15.10 3.10 -9.88
CA ILE A 67 14.24 2.98 -8.70
C ILE A 67 15.06 2.34 -7.57
N GLN A 68 15.05 2.94 -6.39
CA GLN A 68 15.73 2.42 -5.20
C GLN A 68 14.78 2.29 -4.02
N THR A 69 14.94 1.22 -3.23
CA THR A 69 14.12 1.00 -2.04
C THR A 69 14.83 0.15 -0.99
N MET A 70 14.48 0.39 0.28
CA MET A 70 14.98 -0.38 1.41
C MET A 70 14.06 -1.56 1.75
N VAL A 71 14.58 -2.76 1.64
CA VAL A 71 13.93 -4.04 1.95
C VAL A 71 14.78 -4.86 2.92
N ALA A 72 15.44 -4.20 3.86
CA ALA A 72 16.26 -4.84 4.88
C ALA A 72 15.46 -5.92 5.63
N GLY A 73 16.07 -7.11 5.77
CA GLY A 73 15.45 -8.26 6.43
C GLY A 73 14.48 -9.06 5.55
N VAL A 74 14.25 -8.66 4.30
CA VAL A 74 13.50 -9.44 3.31
C VAL A 74 14.47 -10.28 2.51
N LYS A 75 14.18 -11.56 2.32
CA LYS A 75 14.98 -12.40 1.43
C LYS A 75 14.63 -12.07 -0.03
N PRO A 76 15.58 -12.20 -0.97
CA PRO A 76 15.27 -11.98 -2.39
C PRO A 76 14.13 -12.86 -2.93
N GLU A 77 13.94 -14.06 -2.39
CA GLU A 77 12.85 -14.99 -2.75
C GLU A 77 11.45 -14.50 -2.32
N ASP A 78 11.38 -13.59 -1.36
CA ASP A 78 10.13 -12.98 -0.86
C ASP A 78 9.86 -11.61 -1.52
N LEU A 79 10.65 -11.22 -2.54
CA LEU A 79 10.46 -10.02 -3.33
C LEU A 79 9.90 -10.37 -4.71
N GLU A 80 8.88 -9.64 -5.11
CA GLU A 80 8.29 -9.71 -6.44
C GLU A 80 8.41 -8.36 -7.13
N LEU A 81 8.90 -8.41 -8.37
CA LEU A 81 9.05 -7.24 -9.24
C LEU A 81 8.25 -7.48 -10.51
N SER A 82 7.17 -6.71 -10.68
CA SER A 82 6.35 -6.72 -11.89
C SER A 82 6.61 -5.46 -12.70
N ILE A 83 6.93 -5.63 -13.98
CA ILE A 83 7.33 -4.53 -14.86
C ILE A 83 6.52 -4.61 -16.15
N ALA A 84 5.89 -3.50 -16.49
CA ALA A 84 5.38 -3.24 -17.84
C ALA A 84 6.04 -1.98 -18.41
N ARG A 85 5.64 -1.55 -19.61
CA ARG A 85 6.29 -0.42 -20.31
C ARG A 85 6.28 0.88 -19.52
N ASP A 86 5.24 1.14 -18.76
CA ASP A 86 4.97 2.43 -18.12
C ASP A 86 4.66 2.31 -16.62
N ILE A 87 4.75 1.10 -16.06
CA ILE A 87 4.44 0.85 -14.66
C ILE A 87 5.36 -0.21 -14.07
N VAL A 88 5.79 0.02 -12.83
CA VAL A 88 6.57 -0.92 -12.04
C VAL A 88 5.88 -1.13 -10.71
N THR A 89 5.73 -2.39 -10.31
CA THR A 89 5.22 -2.77 -9.00
C THR A 89 6.29 -3.57 -8.26
N ILE A 90 6.61 -3.12 -7.05
CA ILE A 90 7.49 -3.80 -6.11
C ILE A 90 6.63 -4.29 -4.95
N SER A 91 6.63 -5.59 -4.70
CA SER A 91 5.89 -6.18 -3.58
C SER A 91 6.73 -7.22 -2.85
N GLY A 92 6.34 -7.51 -1.61
CA GLY A 92 6.99 -8.54 -0.82
C GLY A 92 6.44 -8.62 0.59
N LYS A 93 7.13 -9.38 1.45
CA LYS A 93 6.72 -9.59 2.84
C LYS A 93 7.91 -9.50 3.80
N ARG A 94 7.75 -8.77 4.90
CA ARG A 94 8.66 -8.78 6.05
C ARG A 94 8.13 -9.75 7.09
N GLU A 95 8.94 -10.74 7.47
CA GLU A 95 8.57 -11.72 8.50
C GLU A 95 9.19 -11.37 9.85
N GLU A 96 8.37 -11.40 10.91
CA GLU A 96 8.86 -11.27 12.27
C GLU A 96 9.42 -12.63 12.74
N SER A 97 10.71 -12.68 13.07
CA SER A 97 11.38 -13.91 13.49
C SER A 97 11.26 -14.20 14.99
N ARG A 98 10.76 -13.24 15.78
CA ARG A 98 10.70 -13.30 17.23
C ARG A 98 9.26 -13.37 17.71
N ASN A 99 9.03 -14.18 18.73
CA ASN A 99 7.75 -14.21 19.45
C ASN A 99 7.99 -13.56 20.81
N VAL A 100 7.68 -12.26 20.89
CA VAL A 100 7.77 -11.46 22.12
C VAL A 100 6.37 -10.96 22.41
N ASP A 101 5.87 -11.19 23.63
CA ASP A 101 4.54 -10.72 24.01
C ASP A 101 4.47 -9.19 23.92
N GLU A 102 3.32 -8.68 23.47
CA GLU A 102 3.11 -7.24 23.22
C GLU A 102 3.41 -6.37 24.46
N GLU A 103 3.13 -6.87 25.65
CA GLU A 103 3.39 -6.18 26.94
C GLU A 103 4.88 -5.98 27.26
N ASN A 104 5.77 -6.75 26.60
CA ASN A 104 7.21 -6.69 26.83
C ASN A 104 7.92 -5.70 25.90
N TYR A 105 7.21 -5.06 24.96
CA TYR A 105 7.78 -3.99 24.15
C TYR A 105 7.79 -2.67 24.89
N PHE A 106 8.96 -2.03 24.99
CA PHE A 106 9.04 -0.62 25.36
C PHE A 106 8.60 0.29 24.20
N VAL A 107 8.97 -0.07 22.96
CA VAL A 107 8.65 0.62 21.71
C VAL A 107 8.65 -0.41 20.57
N LYS A 108 7.72 -0.30 19.62
CA LYS A 108 7.60 -1.16 18.44
C LYS A 108 7.29 -0.30 17.20
N GLU A 109 8.33 0.06 16.45
CA GLU A 109 8.22 0.90 15.23
C GLU A 109 8.44 0.13 13.93
N LEU A 110 8.96 -1.09 14.02
CA LEU A 110 9.23 -1.92 12.84
C LEU A 110 7.91 -2.47 12.28
N TYR A 111 7.77 -2.35 10.96
CA TYR A 111 6.66 -2.96 10.24
C TYR A 111 6.97 -4.41 9.87
N TRP A 112 6.03 -5.30 10.16
CA TRP A 112 6.02 -6.71 9.74
C TRP A 112 4.72 -6.99 8.99
N GLY A 113 4.81 -7.70 7.87
CA GLY A 113 3.68 -7.91 6.98
C GLY A 113 4.03 -7.68 5.51
N LYS A 114 2.99 -7.65 4.67
CA LYS A 114 3.11 -7.44 3.23
C LYS A 114 3.32 -5.96 2.92
N PHE A 115 4.11 -5.67 1.91
CA PHE A 115 4.28 -4.31 1.41
C PHE A 115 4.13 -4.31 -0.11
N SER A 116 3.68 -3.19 -0.64
CA SER A 116 3.55 -2.99 -2.07
C SER A 116 3.74 -1.53 -2.44
N ARG A 117 4.34 -1.30 -3.60
CA ARG A 117 4.42 0.02 -4.23
C ARG A 117 4.34 -0.11 -5.73
N THR A 118 3.36 0.56 -6.31
CA THR A 118 3.20 0.72 -7.75
C THR A 118 3.59 2.14 -8.16
N ILE A 119 4.40 2.24 -9.21
CA ILE A 119 5.02 3.47 -9.69
C ILE A 119 4.70 3.59 -11.18
N SER A 120 3.95 4.63 -11.55
CA SER A 120 3.83 5.02 -12.96
C SER A 120 5.11 5.72 -13.41
N LEU A 121 5.69 5.25 -14.51
CA LEU A 121 6.93 5.77 -15.05
C LEU A 121 6.67 7.03 -15.89
N PRO A 122 7.57 8.02 -15.83
CA PRO A 122 7.45 9.24 -16.64
C PRO A 122 7.75 9.01 -18.14
N GLN A 123 8.36 7.87 -18.49
CA GLN A 123 8.70 7.48 -19.85
C GLN A 123 8.62 5.96 -19.99
N GLU A 124 8.29 5.49 -21.20
CA GLU A 124 8.31 4.07 -21.53
C GLU A 124 9.73 3.47 -21.44
N ILE A 125 9.80 2.25 -20.93
CA ILE A 125 11.02 1.45 -20.81
C ILE A 125 10.93 0.20 -21.69
N GLU A 126 12.07 -0.43 -21.96
CA GLU A 126 12.12 -1.76 -22.59
C GLU A 126 12.11 -2.84 -21.49
N PRO A 127 11.01 -3.59 -21.30
CA PRO A 127 10.87 -4.50 -20.14
C PRO A 127 11.82 -5.71 -20.18
N GLU A 128 12.37 -6.01 -21.36
CA GLU A 128 13.32 -7.11 -21.56
C GLU A 128 14.73 -6.76 -21.08
N GLU A 129 15.05 -5.47 -20.93
CA GLU A 129 16.36 -4.97 -20.48
C GLU A 129 16.26 -4.33 -19.09
N VAL A 130 16.01 -5.17 -18.09
CA VAL A 130 15.94 -4.78 -16.67
C VAL A 130 17.11 -5.40 -15.90
N ASP A 131 17.81 -4.57 -15.13
CA ASP A 131 18.79 -5.03 -14.15
C ASP A 131 18.32 -4.68 -12.73
N ALA A 132 18.25 -5.67 -11.86
CA ALA A 132 17.81 -5.52 -10.48
C ALA A 132 18.85 -6.14 -9.55
N THR A 133 19.38 -5.33 -8.64
CA THR A 133 20.42 -5.75 -7.69
C THR A 133 19.97 -5.46 -6.27
N GLU A 134 20.26 -6.38 -5.36
CA GLU A 134 20.09 -6.20 -3.92
C GLU A 134 21.48 -6.17 -3.28
N ARG A 135 21.73 -5.15 -2.46
CA ARG A 135 22.97 -5.04 -1.69
C ARG A 135 22.69 -4.49 -0.29
N HIS A 136 22.84 -5.34 0.71
CA HIS A 136 22.71 -4.99 2.14
C HIS A 136 21.33 -4.38 2.50
N GLY A 137 20.26 -4.93 1.93
CA GLY A 137 18.89 -4.48 2.11
C GLY A 137 18.48 -3.33 1.20
N LEU A 138 19.33 -2.86 0.29
CA LEU A 138 18.99 -1.85 -0.71
C LEU A 138 18.79 -2.52 -2.08
N VAL A 139 17.58 -2.44 -2.60
CA VAL A 139 17.27 -2.85 -3.97
C VAL A 139 17.45 -1.66 -4.89
N THR A 140 18.17 -1.87 -5.99
CA THR A 140 18.33 -0.92 -7.09
C THR A 140 17.86 -1.57 -8.38
N ILE A 141 16.84 -0.98 -9.00
CA ILE A 141 16.25 -1.42 -10.26
C ILE A 141 16.61 -0.39 -11.32
N LYS A 142 17.25 -0.84 -12.40
CA LYS A 142 17.65 -0.03 -13.54
C LYS A 142 16.81 -0.42 -14.74
N LEU A 143 16.12 0.56 -15.32
CA LEU A 143 15.18 0.40 -16.41
C LEU A 143 15.65 1.22 -17.61
N GLN A 144 16.01 0.55 -18.70
CA GLN A 144 16.43 1.25 -19.91
C GLN A 144 15.22 1.95 -20.56
N LYS A 145 15.36 3.24 -20.83
CA LYS A 145 14.35 4.02 -21.55
C LYS A 145 14.24 3.53 -22.99
N VAL A 146 13.02 3.52 -23.54
CA VAL A 146 12.83 3.30 -24.98
C VAL A 146 13.53 4.41 -25.75
N ASP A 147 14.46 4.02 -26.62
CA ASP A 147 15.07 4.92 -27.60
C ASP A 147 14.09 5.13 -28.76
N LYS A 148 13.34 6.23 -28.69
CA LYS A 148 12.37 6.62 -29.72
C LYS A 148 13.02 6.96 -31.07
N GLU A 149 14.34 7.17 -31.12
CA GLU A 149 15.06 7.49 -32.35
C GLU A 149 15.69 6.26 -33.03
N LYS A 150 15.72 5.11 -32.35
CA LYS A 150 16.26 3.85 -32.88
C LYS A 150 15.44 3.35 -34.07
N LYS A 151 16.00 3.46 -35.28
CA LYS A 151 15.37 2.98 -36.52
C LYS A 151 15.85 1.57 -36.88
N ASN A 152 14.94 0.61 -36.91
CA ASN A 152 15.22 -0.74 -37.41
C ASN A 152 14.96 -0.81 -38.93
N THR A 153 16.03 -0.91 -39.73
CA THR A 153 15.91 -1.17 -41.17
C THR A 153 15.93 -2.67 -41.42
N ILE A 154 14.82 -3.23 -41.91
CA ILE A 154 14.74 -4.66 -42.27
C ILE A 154 14.91 -4.84 -43.79
N LYS A 155 15.72 -5.84 -44.19
CA LYS A 155 15.83 -6.24 -45.60
C LYS A 155 14.77 -7.31 -45.90
N VAL A 156 13.89 -7.02 -46.85
CA VAL A 156 12.90 -7.98 -47.35
C VAL A 156 13.63 -9.08 -48.11
N ARG A 157 13.41 -10.34 -47.74
CA ARG A 157 13.89 -11.51 -48.48
C ARG A 157 12.80 -11.97 -49.45
N SER A 158 13.17 -12.21 -50.71
CA SER A 158 12.30 -12.93 -51.64
C SER A 158 12.31 -14.41 -51.27
N ILE A 159 11.14 -15.04 -51.37
CA ILE A 159 10.99 -16.50 -51.40
C ILE A 159 11.27 -16.98 -52.82
#